data_AF-A0A2V5NHZ2-F1
#
_entry.id   AF-A0A2V5NHZ2-F1
#
_cell.length_a   1.000
_cell.length_b   1.000
_cell.length_c   1.000
_cell.angle_alpha   90.00
_cell.angle_beta   90.00
_cell.angle_gamma   90.00
#
_symmetry.space_group_name_H-M   'P 1'
#
loop_
_entity.id
_entity.type
_entity.pdbx_description
1 polymer ?
#
loop_
_entity_poly.entity_id
_entity_poly.type
_entity_poly.pdbx_seq_one_letter_code
_entity_poly.pdbx_strand_id
1 'polypeptide(L)'
;MTVAFEIEGQEFVALNGGRVFKLNESVSFIVNCDTQEEVDYFWSKVSAGGEESRCGWLKDKFGLSWQVVPTVLNEMLKDKDATRAKRVMRAMLQMDKIDIPTLKKAYGETVVE
;
A
#
# COMPACT_ATOMS: atom_id res chain seq x y z
N MET A 1 28.10 -11.41 -2.10
CA MET A 1 28.20 -10.53 -0.91
C MET A 1 26.81 -10.30 -0.36
N THR A 2 26.62 -10.46 0.94
CA THR A 2 25.34 -10.25 1.62
C THR A 2 25.42 -9.07 2.58
N VAL A 3 24.28 -8.46 2.88
CA VAL A 3 24.13 -7.38 3.88
C VAL A 3 22.93 -7.71 4.74
N ALA A 4 23.11 -7.73 6.07
CA ALA A 4 22.03 -7.85 7.03
C ALA A 4 21.51 -6.46 7.41
N PHE A 5 20.20 -6.32 7.57
CA PHE A 5 19.54 -5.10 8.01
C PHE A 5 18.20 -5.44 8.68
N GLU A 6 17.62 -4.45 9.36
CA GLU A 6 16.32 -4.58 10.02
C GLU A 6 15.37 -3.52 9.49
N ILE A 7 14.09 -3.86 9.33
CA ILE A 7 12.99 -2.92 9.13
C ILE A 7 11.93 -3.24 10.18
N GLU A 8 11.59 -2.29 11.05
CA GLU A 8 10.51 -2.44 12.04
C GLU A 8 10.61 -3.75 12.87
N GLY A 9 11.81 -4.11 13.33
CA GLY A 9 12.06 -5.34 14.09
C GLY A 9 12.14 -6.63 13.26
N GLN A 10 11.92 -6.58 11.95
CA GLN A 10 12.10 -7.71 11.05
C GLN A 10 13.52 -7.71 10.46
N GLU A 11 14.29 -8.75 10.77
CA GLU A 11 15.61 -8.95 10.18
C GLU A 11 15.50 -9.46 8.73
N PHE A 12 16.35 -8.92 7.87
CA PHE A 12 16.50 -9.28 6.46
C PHE A 12 17.97 -9.46 6.08
N VAL A 13 18.21 -10.29 5.07
CA VAL A 13 19.52 -10.41 4.42
C VAL A 13 19.36 -10.15 2.93
N ALA A 14 19.97 -9.07 2.44
CA ALA A 14 20.06 -8.78 1.02
C ALA A 14 21.28 -9.46 0.40
N LEU A 15 21.15 -9.97 -0.83
CA LEU A 15 22.23 -10.61 -1.57
C LEU A 15 22.51 -9.84 -2.87
N ASN A 16 23.76 -9.46 -3.09
CA ASN A 16 24.23 -8.99 -4.40
C ASN A 16 24.38 -10.18 -5.36
N GLY A 17 23.25 -10.61 -5.95
CA GLY A 17 23.14 -11.76 -6.85
C GLY A 17 23.21 -11.44 -8.36
N GLY A 18 23.45 -10.17 -8.73
CA GLY A 18 23.40 -9.73 -10.13
C GLY A 18 21.98 -9.64 -10.69
N ARG A 19 21.84 -9.57 -12.01
CA ARG A 19 20.55 -9.34 -12.70
C ARG A 19 19.78 -10.61 -13.09
N VAL A 20 20.21 -11.76 -12.58
CA VAL A 20 19.65 -13.07 -12.95
C VAL A 20 18.24 -13.26 -12.35
N PHE A 21 18.02 -12.75 -11.15
CA PHE A 21 16.74 -12.80 -10.46
C PHE A 21 16.02 -11.46 -10.56
N LYS A 22 14.70 -11.49 -10.73
CA LYS A 22 13.86 -10.30 -10.84
C LYS A 22 12.81 -10.32 -9.75
N LEU A 23 12.71 -9.23 -9.01
CA LEU A 23 11.61 -8.99 -8.09
C LEU A 23 10.32 -8.83 -8.89
N ASN A 24 9.22 -9.25 -8.28
CA ASN A 24 7.87 -9.08 -8.78
C ASN A 24 6.91 -8.97 -7.60
N GLU A 25 5.64 -8.72 -7.91
CA GLU A 25 4.58 -8.43 -6.96
C GLU A 25 4.17 -9.64 -6.09
N SER A 26 4.70 -10.84 -6.35
CA SER A 26 4.41 -12.03 -5.54
C SER A 26 4.95 -11.93 -4.11
N VAL A 27 5.95 -11.07 -3.89
CA VAL A 27 6.45 -10.70 -2.56
C VAL A 27 6.42 -9.19 -2.44
N SER A 28 5.73 -8.69 -1.42
CA SER A 28 5.67 -7.25 -1.13
C SER A 28 5.67 -7.00 0.37
N PHE A 29 6.16 -5.83 0.78
CA PHE A 29 6.05 -5.38 2.17
C PHE A 29 4.89 -4.40 2.33
N ILE A 30 4.11 -4.56 3.39
CA ILE A 30 2.98 -3.70 3.70
C ILE A 30 3.40 -2.73 4.81
N VAL A 31 3.28 -1.44 4.54
CA VAL A 31 3.39 -0.38 5.54
C VAL A 31 1.97 0.01 5.94
N ASN A 32 1.62 -0.27 7.19
CA ASN A 32 0.35 0.15 7.76
C ASN A 32 0.46 1.60 8.23
N CYS A 33 -0.48 2.44 7.82
CA CYS A 33 -0.52 3.85 8.18
C CYS A 33 -1.81 4.18 8.92
N ASP A 34 -1.74 4.98 9.98
CA ASP A 34 -2.90 5.40 10.75
C ASP A 34 -3.43 6.77 10.31
N THR A 35 -2.58 7.58 9.68
CA THR A 35 -2.94 8.92 9.20
C THR A 35 -2.61 9.15 7.74
N GLN A 36 -3.20 10.21 7.16
CA GLN A 36 -2.92 10.56 5.76
C GLN A 36 -1.48 11.07 5.60
N GLU A 37 -0.95 11.76 6.62
CA GLU A 37 0.42 12.25 6.63
C GLU A 37 1.44 11.10 6.54
N GLU A 38 1.18 9.99 7.22
CA GLU A 38 2.00 8.78 7.12
C GLU A 38 1.91 8.15 5.73
N VAL A 39 0.69 8.03 5.18
CA VAL A 39 0.49 7.54 3.80
C VAL A 39 1.29 8.40 2.83
N ASP A 40 1.18 9.72 2.93
CA ASP A 40 1.87 10.66 2.05
C ASP A 40 3.39 10.59 2.19
N TYR A 41 3.88 10.47 3.43
CA TYR A 41 5.30 10.33 3.73
C TYR A 41 5.88 9.05 3.12
N PHE A 42 5.31 7.89 3.43
CA PHE A 42 5.84 6.62 2.96
C PHE A 42 5.66 6.45 1.46
N TRP A 43 4.52 6.87 0.91
CA TRP A 43 4.30 6.86 -0.53
C TRP A 43 5.42 7.60 -1.27
N SER A 44 5.66 8.87 -0.91
CA SER A 44 6.68 9.69 -1.55
C SER A 44 8.11 9.17 -1.33
N LYS A 45 8.42 8.65 -0.14
CA LYS A 45 9.78 8.20 0.19
C LYS A 45 10.13 6.87 -0.44
N VAL A 46 9.20 5.92 -0.46
CA VAL A 46 9.47 4.59 -0.99
C VAL A 46 9.42 4.60 -2.51
N SER A 47 8.53 5.39 -3.14
CA SER A 47 8.48 5.51 -4.61
C SER A 47 9.61 6.36 -5.20
N ALA A 48 10.43 7.01 -4.37
CA ALA A 48 11.51 7.89 -4.82
C ALA A 48 12.55 7.12 -5.67
N GLY A 49 12.55 7.38 -6.98
CA GLY A 49 13.40 6.69 -7.96
C GLY A 49 12.90 5.29 -8.34
N GLY A 50 11.69 4.93 -7.93
CA GLY A 50 10.97 3.72 -8.30
C GLY A 50 9.73 4.04 -9.13
N GLU A 51 8.65 3.27 -8.90
CA GLU A 51 7.43 3.33 -9.71
C GLU A 51 6.17 3.31 -8.83
N GLU A 52 5.23 4.21 -9.10
CA GLU A 52 3.91 4.20 -8.47
C GLU A 52 2.95 3.24 -9.20
N SER A 53 2.01 2.65 -8.47
CA SER A 53 1.01 1.72 -9.01
C SER A 53 -0.37 1.91 -8.35
N ARG A 54 -1.32 1.08 -8.74
CA ARG A 54 -2.73 1.17 -8.31
C ARG A 54 -2.91 0.75 -6.85
N CYS A 55 -3.93 1.28 -6.19
CA CYS A 55 -4.48 0.76 -4.94
C CYS A 55 -3.47 0.63 -3.79
N GLY A 56 -2.57 1.61 -3.64
CA GLY A 56 -1.54 1.62 -2.59
C GLY A 56 -0.27 0.87 -2.94
N TRP A 57 -0.18 0.26 -4.13
CA TRP A 57 1.02 -0.44 -4.58
C TRP A 57 2.06 0.53 -5.16
N LEU A 58 3.32 0.20 -4.94
CA LEU A 58 4.47 0.88 -5.55
C LEU A 58 5.70 -0.03 -5.54
N LYS A 59 6.74 0.39 -6.26
CA LYS A 59 8.07 -0.21 -6.23
C LYS A 59 9.09 0.82 -5.80
N ASP A 60 10.05 0.39 -5.01
CA ASP A 60 11.21 1.22 -4.70
C ASP A 60 12.22 1.26 -5.87
N LYS A 61 13.29 2.05 -5.71
CA LYS A 61 14.36 2.19 -6.71
C LYS A 61 15.10 0.89 -7.06
N PHE A 62 14.93 -0.17 -6.29
CA PHE A 62 15.53 -1.49 -6.53
C PHE A 62 14.52 -2.45 -7.19
N GLY A 63 13.26 -2.06 -7.34
CA GLY A 63 12.19 -2.85 -7.93
C GLY A 63 11.47 -3.77 -6.94
N LEU A 64 11.69 -3.62 -5.63
CA LEU A 64 10.95 -4.36 -4.61
C LEU A 64 9.54 -3.79 -4.50
N SER A 65 8.54 -4.66 -4.44
CA SER A 65 7.14 -4.25 -4.30
C SER A 65 6.80 -3.88 -2.86
N TRP A 66 6.05 -2.80 -2.71
CA TRP A 66 5.54 -2.29 -1.44
C TRP A 66 4.05 -1.98 -1.57
N GLN A 67 3.36 -1.97 -0.43
CA GLN A 67 1.99 -1.49 -0.30
C GLN A 67 1.93 -0.51 0.86
N VAL A 68 1.56 0.75 0.59
CA VAL A 68 1.31 1.76 1.62
C VAL A 68 -0.18 1.83 1.83
N VAL A 69 -0.64 1.25 2.93
CA VAL A 69 -2.06 0.95 3.15
C VAL A 69 -2.51 1.56 4.47
N PRO A 70 -3.52 2.43 4.48
CA PRO A 70 -4.05 2.92 5.73
C PRO A 70 -4.84 1.82 6.45
N THR A 71 -4.65 1.68 7.75
CA THR A 71 -5.28 0.63 8.58
C THR A 71 -6.80 0.63 8.44
N VAL A 72 -7.39 1.83 8.37
CA VAL A 72 -8.84 2.02 8.19
C VAL A 72 -9.39 1.45 6.88
N LEU A 73 -8.61 1.36 5.80
CA LEU A 73 -9.07 0.76 4.54
C LEU A 73 -9.36 -0.74 4.74
N ASN A 74 -8.49 -1.44 5.45
CA ASN A 74 -8.67 -2.87 5.74
C ASN A 74 -9.92 -3.12 6.59
N GLU A 75 -10.21 -2.24 7.54
CA GLU A 75 -11.42 -2.31 8.36
C GLU A 75 -12.68 -2.09 7.53
N MET A 76 -12.69 -1.05 6.68
CA MET A 76 -13.82 -0.71 5.82
C MET A 76 -14.15 -1.80 4.79
N LEU A 77 -13.12 -2.45 4.21
CA LEU A 77 -13.32 -3.54 3.24
C LEU A 77 -13.86 -4.82 3.88
N LYS A 78 -13.65 -5.00 5.19
CA LYS A 78 -14.14 -6.15 5.98
C LYS A 78 -15.48 -5.87 6.68
N ASP A 79 -16.12 -4.72 6.40
CA ASP A 79 -17.42 -4.39 6.98
C ASP A 79 -18.47 -5.47 6.65
N LYS A 80 -19.34 -5.77 7.61
CA LYS A 80 -20.44 -6.72 7.46
C LYS A 80 -21.47 -6.20 6.45
N ASP A 81 -21.61 -4.88 6.30
CA ASP A 81 -22.39 -4.27 5.24
C ASP A 81 -21.62 -4.29 3.91
N ALA A 82 -21.96 -5.28 3.09
CA ALA A 82 -21.37 -5.46 1.77
C ALA A 82 -21.57 -4.26 0.83
N THR A 83 -22.61 -3.44 1.03
CA THR A 83 -22.85 -2.24 0.21
C THR A 83 -21.82 -1.17 0.54
N ARG A 84 -21.53 -0.95 1.82
CA ARG A 84 -20.48 -0.01 2.26
C ARG A 84 -19.11 -0.45 1.78
N ALA A 85 -18.77 -1.72 2.00
CA ALA A 85 -17.50 -2.30 1.56
C ALA A 85 -17.32 -2.18 0.03
N LYS A 86 -18.39 -2.43 -0.76
CA LYS A 86 -18.35 -2.27 -2.22
C LYS A 86 -18.10 -0.83 -2.67
N ARG A 87 -18.65 0.17 -1.98
CA ARG A 87 -18.38 1.59 -2.31
C ARG A 87 -16.93 1.95 -2.04
N VAL A 88 -16.40 1.52 -0.90
CA VAL A 88 -14.98 1.71 -0.55
C VAL A 88 -14.07 1.02 -1.57
N MET A 89 -14.37 -0.24 -1.92
CA MET A 89 -13.64 -0.97 -2.96
C MET A 89 -13.66 -0.21 -4.30
N ARG A 90 -14.82 0.30 -4.71
CA ARG A 90 -14.95 1.08 -5.97
C ARG A 90 -14.10 2.36 -5.93
N ALA A 91 -14.11 3.08 -4.82
CA ALA A 91 -13.30 4.28 -4.64
C ALA A 91 -11.79 3.94 -4.68
N MET A 92 -11.36 2.91 -3.94
CA MET A 92 -9.97 2.43 -3.93
C MET A 92 -9.48 2.04 -5.32
N LEU A 93 -10.30 1.34 -6.12
CA LEU A 93 -9.95 0.95 -7.48
C LEU A 93 -9.71 2.12 -8.43
N GLN A 94 -10.10 3.35 -8.07
CA GLN A 94 -9.79 4.56 -8.83
C GLN A 94 -8.48 5.23 -8.41
N MET A 95 -7.87 4.80 -7.31
CA MET A 95 -6.69 5.42 -6.70
C MET A 95 -5.38 4.73 -7.08
N ASP A 96 -4.31 5.52 -7.12
CA ASP A 96 -2.93 5.04 -7.05
C ASP A 96 -2.50 5.09 -5.58
N LYS A 97 -2.13 6.28 -5.10
CA LYS A 97 -2.00 6.56 -3.66
C LYS A 97 -3.37 6.58 -2.99
N ILE A 98 -3.48 5.93 -1.83
CA ILE A 98 -4.72 5.91 -1.06
C ILE A 98 -4.99 7.27 -0.41
N ASP A 99 -6.23 7.75 -0.56
CA ASP A 99 -6.73 8.96 0.10
C ASP A 99 -7.80 8.59 1.15
N ILE A 100 -7.42 8.67 2.42
CA ILE A 100 -8.27 8.31 3.57
C ILE A 100 -9.58 9.13 3.60
N PRO A 101 -9.58 10.48 3.39
CA PRO A 101 -10.81 11.26 3.37
C PRO A 101 -11.82 10.78 2.30
N THR A 102 -11.35 10.48 1.10
CA THR A 102 -12.19 9.98 0.00
C THR A 102 -12.76 8.60 0.32
N LEU A 103 -11.97 7.71 0.93
CA LEU A 103 -12.48 6.41 1.40
C LEU A 103 -13.56 6.59 2.48
N LYS A 104 -13.33 7.46 3.47
CA LYS A 104 -14.31 7.76 4.53
C LYS A 104 -15.61 8.32 3.95
N LYS A 105 -15.53 9.17 2.92
CA LYS A 105 -16.69 9.68 2.21
C LYS A 105 -17.46 8.55 1.52
N ALA A 106 -16.79 7.72 0.72
CA ALA A 106 -17.41 6.59 0.03
C ALA A 106 -18.05 5.59 1.02
N TYR A 107 -17.43 5.41 2.19
CA TYR A 107 -17.92 4.55 3.25
C TYR A 107 -19.20 5.08 3.93
N GLY A 108 -19.30 6.41 4.09
CA GLY A 108 -20.42 7.10 4.74
C GLY A 108 -21.61 7.45 3.85
N GLU A 109 -21.48 7.40 2.51
CA GLU A 109 -22.57 7.73 1.59
C GLU A 109 -23.78 6.78 1.75
N THR A 110 -24.93 7.31 2.16
CA THR A 110 -26.20 6.56 2.14
C THR A 110 -26.74 6.53 0.72
N VAL A 111 -27.01 5.33 0.18
CA VAL A 111 -27.73 5.21 -1.08
C VAL A 111 -29.19 5.59 -0.79
N VAL A 112 -29.61 6.76 -1.28
CA VAL A 112 -31.04 7.07 -1.36
C VAL A 112 -31.54 6.36 -2.62
N GLU A 113 -32.33 5.29 -2.43
CA GLU A 113 -33.07 4.65 -3.52
C GLU A 113 -34.18 5.56 -4.06
#